data_AF-A0A5C1AM31-F1
#
_entry.id   AF-A0A5C1AM31-F1
#
_cell.length_a   1.000
_cell.length_b   1.000
_cell.length_c   1.000
_cell.angle_alpha   90.00
_cell.angle_beta   90.00
_cell.angle_gamma   90.00
#
_symmetry.space_group_name_H-M   'P 1'
#
loop_
_entity.id
_entity.type
_entity.pdbx_description
1 polymer ?
#
loop_
_entity_poly.entity_id
_entity_poly.type
_entity_poly.pdbx_seq_one_letter_code
_entity_poly.pdbx_strand_id
1 'polypeptide(L)'
;MTDAGRATPKKRPLRRRVALLTVALLGAGLIAVEAYAISPSVRIAVADVWEGVGASGRLVGMLSDSDERVRAVASSALVRLGPAAIPACARGVEHPDPRVRKFALFTLGQLGPPAKIALASILNRATNDPEPDVRKAAIQALPNVVDENSAATTTLAGILASGDTDGRLAAVKALGHPKLQSADGVAALSRALKDPAAQVRRDAAESLAAFGPTAAVAVPALVDALRDPEADVRVEAAETLGSLSAFAKSAVPGLIAALKDPHPKVRSEAAEALEQITRDWGDGEPTLRQLALDALAQINREPAP
;
A
#
# COMPACT_ATOMS: atom_id res chain seq x y z
N MET A 1 45.39 -45.34 -28.88
CA MET A 1 45.06 -43.95 -29.25
C MET A 1 43.79 -43.58 -28.51
N THR A 2 43.87 -42.60 -27.60
CA THR A 2 42.82 -41.69 -27.06
C THR A 2 43.31 -41.19 -25.70
N ASP A 3 44.06 -40.08 -25.68
CA ASP A 3 43.59 -38.69 -25.57
C ASP A 3 43.27 -38.29 -24.11
N ALA A 4 44.30 -37.78 -23.43
CA ALA A 4 44.23 -37.26 -22.07
C ALA A 4 43.74 -35.81 -22.11
N GLY A 5 42.44 -35.63 -21.88
CA GLY A 5 41.75 -34.35 -21.82
C GLY A 5 42.32 -33.41 -20.75
N ARG A 6 42.86 -32.29 -21.24
CA ARG A 6 43.38 -31.14 -20.49
C ARG A 6 42.24 -30.47 -19.69
N ALA A 7 42.25 -30.60 -18.36
CA ALA A 7 41.28 -29.92 -17.50
C ALA A 7 41.57 -28.40 -17.47
N THR A 8 40.67 -27.60 -18.05
CA THR A 8 40.67 -26.14 -17.91
C THR A 8 40.25 -25.72 -16.51
N PRO A 9 40.89 -24.73 -15.87
CA PRO A 9 40.51 -24.29 -14.53
C PRO A 9 39.15 -23.57 -14.58
N LYS A 10 38.20 -24.03 -13.77
CA LYS A 10 36.90 -23.37 -13.54
C LYS A 10 37.14 -21.91 -13.17
N LYS A 11 36.63 -20.98 -14.00
CA LYS A 11 36.61 -19.53 -13.73
C LYS A 11 35.98 -19.31 -12.36
N ARG A 12 36.79 -18.91 -11.37
CA ARG A 12 36.28 -18.42 -10.07
C ARG A 12 35.39 -17.20 -10.35
N PRO A 13 34.18 -17.09 -9.76
CA PRO A 13 33.25 -16.03 -10.12
C PRO A 13 33.82 -14.66 -9.74
N LEU A 14 33.79 -13.73 -10.70
CA LEU A 14 34.29 -12.35 -10.63
C LEU A 14 33.89 -11.64 -9.31
N ARG A 15 32.73 -11.99 -8.76
CA ARG A 15 32.16 -11.47 -7.51
C ARG A 15 33.04 -11.68 -6.27
N ARG A 16 33.71 -12.83 -6.14
CA ARG A 16 34.64 -13.08 -5.00
C ARG A 16 35.92 -12.26 -5.11
N ARG A 17 36.38 -11.95 -6.33
CA ARG A 17 37.61 -11.17 -6.54
C ARG A 17 37.39 -9.68 -6.27
N VAL A 18 36.22 -9.15 -6.60
CA VAL A 18 35.84 -7.77 -6.26
C VAL A 18 35.65 -7.60 -4.75
N ALA A 19 35.01 -8.57 -4.08
CA ALA A 19 34.82 -8.57 -2.62
C ALA A 19 36.14 -8.69 -1.83
N LEU A 20 37.10 -9.48 -2.32
CA LEU A 20 38.46 -9.56 -1.73
C LEU A 20 39.26 -8.28 -1.95
N LEU A 21 39.07 -7.60 -3.09
CA LEU A 21 39.71 -6.31 -3.36
C LEU A 21 39.15 -5.21 -2.44
N THR A 22 37.84 -5.20 -2.15
CA THR A 22 37.22 -4.21 -1.26
C THR A 22 37.56 -4.42 0.22
N VAL A 23 37.68 -5.67 0.69
CA VAL A 23 38.20 -5.98 2.04
C VAL A 23 39.69 -5.62 2.15
N ALA A 24 40.48 -5.84 1.10
CA ALA A 24 41.88 -5.41 1.06
C ALA A 24 42.04 -3.88 1.01
N LEU A 25 41.14 -3.17 0.32
CA LEU A 25 41.10 -1.70 0.28
C LEU A 25 40.73 -1.07 1.63
N LEU A 26 39.83 -1.69 2.41
CA LEU A 26 39.53 -1.25 3.78
C LEU A 26 40.71 -1.44 4.75
N GLY A 27 41.70 -2.27 4.40
CA GLY A 27 42.98 -2.40 5.11
C GLY A 27 44.10 -1.47 4.62
N ALA A 28 43.91 -0.74 3.52
CA ALA A 28 44.97 0.01 2.83
C ALA A 28 44.57 1.46 2.48
N GLY A 29 44.53 2.35 3.48
CA GLY A 29 44.77 3.79 3.31
C GLY A 29 43.71 4.66 2.60
N LEU A 30 44.06 5.95 2.48
CA LEU A 30 43.23 7.11 2.11
C LEU A 30 42.48 6.98 0.74
N ILE A 31 43.07 6.29 -0.23
CA ILE A 31 42.52 6.10 -1.59
C ILE A 31 41.24 5.24 -1.57
N ALA A 32 41.15 4.28 -0.65
CA ALA A 32 39.94 3.47 -0.48
C ALA A 32 38.77 4.28 0.07
N VAL A 33 39.06 5.26 0.94
CA VAL A 33 38.06 6.17 1.51
C VAL A 33 37.54 7.14 0.44
N GLU A 34 38.43 7.69 -0.40
CA GLU A 34 38.05 8.55 -1.52
C GLU A 34 37.25 7.79 -2.59
N ALA A 35 37.67 6.59 -2.98
CA ALA A 35 36.93 5.77 -3.94
C ALA A 35 35.55 5.34 -3.42
N TYR A 36 35.44 5.06 -2.11
CA TYR A 36 34.16 4.78 -1.44
C TYR A 36 33.25 6.01 -1.45
N ALA A 37 33.78 7.20 -1.17
CA ALA A 37 33.02 8.45 -1.19
C ALA A 37 32.52 8.80 -2.60
N ILE A 38 33.31 8.53 -3.64
CA ILE A 38 33.04 9.00 -5.00
C ILE A 38 32.20 8.00 -5.83
N SER A 39 32.42 6.68 -5.70
CA SER A 39 31.81 5.69 -6.60
C SER A 39 30.64 4.91 -5.97
N PRO A 40 29.40 5.10 -6.46
CA PRO A 40 28.26 4.28 -6.05
C PRO A 40 28.47 2.77 -6.27
N SER A 41 29.21 2.39 -7.31
CA SER A 41 29.51 0.98 -7.61
C SER A 41 30.39 0.34 -6.52
N VAL A 42 31.32 1.09 -5.94
CA VAL A 42 32.15 0.62 -4.82
C VAL A 42 31.28 0.44 -3.58
N ARG A 43 30.41 1.40 -3.29
CA ARG A 43 29.50 1.30 -2.13
C ARG A 43 28.53 0.13 -2.27
N ILE A 44 27.98 -0.10 -3.46
CA ILE A 44 27.16 -1.30 -3.74
C ILE A 44 27.95 -2.59 -3.44
N ALA A 45 29.20 -2.70 -3.88
CA ALA A 45 30.03 -3.88 -3.58
C ALA A 45 30.31 -4.03 -2.07
N VAL A 46 30.41 -2.92 -1.33
CA VAL A 46 30.54 -2.93 0.13
C VAL A 46 29.26 -3.40 0.81
N ALA A 47 28.07 -3.06 0.29
CA ALA A 47 26.81 -3.57 0.81
C ALA A 47 26.76 -5.11 0.75
N ASP A 48 27.19 -5.70 -0.38
CA ASP A 48 27.25 -7.16 -0.53
C ASP A 48 28.18 -7.81 0.52
N VAL A 49 29.30 -7.16 0.84
CA VAL A 49 30.23 -7.63 1.88
C VAL A 49 29.57 -7.54 3.26
N TRP A 50 28.93 -6.42 3.58
CA TRP A 50 28.24 -6.22 4.86
C TRP A 50 27.06 -7.17 5.05
N GLU A 51 26.34 -7.49 3.99
CA GLU A 51 25.35 -8.56 4.00
C GLU A 51 26.00 -9.91 4.35
N GLY A 52 27.08 -10.28 3.65
CA GLY A 52 27.75 -11.56 3.83
C GLY A 52 28.28 -11.80 5.26
N VAL A 53 28.57 -10.73 6.00
CA VAL A 53 29.00 -10.79 7.41
C VAL A 53 27.89 -10.43 8.41
N GLY A 54 26.66 -10.19 7.96
CA GLY A 54 25.53 -9.87 8.83
C GLY A 54 25.59 -8.48 9.50
N ALA A 55 26.31 -7.53 8.93
CA ALA A 55 26.51 -6.19 9.49
C ALA A 55 25.31 -5.25 9.24
N SER A 56 24.13 -5.62 9.75
CA SER A 56 22.88 -4.87 9.55
C SER A 56 22.95 -3.40 9.97
N GLY A 57 23.67 -3.06 11.03
CA GLY A 57 23.87 -1.65 11.45
C GLY A 57 24.62 -0.80 10.42
N ARG A 58 25.59 -1.39 9.70
CA ARG A 58 26.33 -0.69 8.65
C ARG A 58 25.47 -0.50 7.41
N LEU A 59 24.70 -1.53 7.04
CA LEU A 59 23.72 -1.45 5.95
C LEU A 59 22.66 -0.38 6.21
N VAL A 60 22.16 -0.23 7.45
CA VAL A 60 21.25 0.88 7.81
C VAL A 60 21.89 2.25 7.58
N GLY A 61 23.18 2.41 7.86
CA GLY A 61 23.91 3.64 7.56
C GLY A 61 23.89 4.01 6.07
N MET A 62 23.92 3.01 5.19
CA MET A 62 23.86 3.21 3.73
C MET A 62 22.49 3.67 3.23
N LEU A 63 21.45 3.63 4.06
CA LEU A 63 20.14 4.17 3.69
C LEU A 63 20.15 5.71 3.61
N SER A 64 21.20 6.37 4.12
CA SER A 64 21.45 7.81 3.98
C SER A 64 22.17 8.18 2.68
N ASP A 65 22.59 7.19 1.88
CA ASP A 65 23.43 7.45 0.70
C ASP A 65 22.74 8.37 -0.31
N SER A 66 23.53 9.22 -0.97
CA SER A 66 23.01 10.12 -2.00
C SER A 66 22.51 9.36 -3.24
N ASP A 67 23.16 8.24 -3.60
CA ASP A 67 22.77 7.43 -4.76
C ASP A 67 21.63 6.47 -4.38
N GLU A 68 20.53 6.55 -5.12
CA GLU A 68 19.35 5.73 -4.91
C GLU A 68 19.61 4.23 -5.02
N ARG A 69 20.50 3.82 -5.93
CA ARG A 69 20.85 2.41 -6.13
C ARG A 69 21.58 1.86 -4.91
N VAL A 70 22.43 2.67 -4.27
CA VAL A 70 23.11 2.27 -3.04
C VAL A 70 22.09 2.03 -1.92
N ARG A 71 21.12 2.95 -1.75
CA ARG A 71 20.04 2.79 -0.77
C ARG A 71 19.19 1.53 -1.05
N ALA A 72 18.82 1.31 -2.31
CA ALA A 72 18.02 0.16 -2.73
C ALA A 72 18.74 -1.19 -2.46
N VAL A 73 20.03 -1.27 -2.77
CA VAL A 73 20.85 -2.46 -2.49
C VAL A 73 20.97 -2.69 -1.00
N ALA A 74 21.22 -1.64 -0.21
CA ALA A 74 21.30 -1.74 1.25
C ALA A 74 19.98 -2.22 1.87
N SER A 75 18.84 -1.67 1.43
CA SER A 75 17.52 -2.14 1.86
C SER A 75 17.29 -3.61 1.49
N SER A 76 17.64 -4.01 0.26
CA SER A 76 17.48 -5.40 -0.18
C SER A 76 18.39 -6.37 0.59
N ALA A 77 19.61 -5.95 0.92
CA ALA A 77 20.51 -6.70 1.78
C ALA A 77 19.93 -6.89 3.18
N LEU A 78 19.37 -5.83 3.78
CA LEU A 78 18.69 -5.91 5.08
C LEU A 78 17.50 -6.88 5.06
N VAL A 79 16.71 -6.90 3.99
CA VAL A 79 15.62 -7.87 3.83
C VAL A 79 16.14 -9.30 3.70
N ARG A 80 17.22 -9.53 2.95
CA ARG A 80 17.85 -10.87 2.84
C ARG A 80 18.44 -11.37 4.15
N LEU A 81 18.90 -10.47 5.02
CA LEU A 81 19.29 -10.82 6.40
C LEU A 81 18.10 -11.24 7.26
N GLY A 82 16.87 -10.94 6.85
CA GLY A 82 15.66 -11.37 7.54
C GLY A 82 15.53 -10.77 8.94
N PRO A 83 14.94 -11.51 9.91
CA PRO A 83 14.67 -11.00 11.25
C PRO A 83 15.88 -10.44 12.00
N ALA A 84 17.10 -10.87 11.68
CA ALA A 84 18.33 -10.34 12.27
C ALA A 84 18.58 -8.86 11.97
N ALA A 85 17.95 -8.30 10.92
CA ALA A 85 18.03 -6.89 10.58
C ALA A 85 17.07 -6.00 11.39
N ILE A 86 16.04 -6.58 12.02
CA ILE A 86 14.95 -5.81 12.67
C ILE A 86 15.48 -4.87 13.77
N PRO A 87 16.37 -5.28 14.69
CA PRO A 87 16.87 -4.37 15.72
C PRO A 87 17.64 -3.17 15.14
N ALA A 88 18.36 -3.37 14.03
CA ALA A 88 19.07 -2.30 13.35
C ALA A 88 18.09 -1.36 12.63
N CYS A 89 17.10 -1.91 11.92
CA CYS A 89 16.08 -1.12 11.24
C CYS A 89 15.22 -0.33 12.24
N ALA A 90 14.83 -0.92 13.38
CA ALA A 90 14.11 -0.24 14.44
C ALA A 90 14.89 0.98 14.98
N ARG A 91 16.22 0.88 15.13
CA ARG A 91 17.05 2.05 15.45
C ARG A 91 17.10 3.07 14.29
N GLY A 92 17.09 2.60 13.04
CA GLY A 92 17.03 3.43 11.84
C GLY A 92 15.74 4.27 11.74
N VAL A 93 14.62 3.77 12.28
CA VAL A 93 13.35 4.50 12.37
C VAL A 93 13.46 5.77 13.22
N GLU A 94 14.41 5.82 14.17
CA GLU A 94 14.66 6.98 15.04
C GLU A 94 15.81 7.88 14.53
N HIS A 95 16.31 7.64 13.32
CA HIS A 95 17.49 8.33 12.79
C HIS A 95 17.20 9.81 12.42
N PRO A 96 18.16 10.75 12.61
CA PRO A 96 17.96 12.16 12.24
C PRO A 96 17.74 12.38 10.73
N ASP A 97 18.43 11.62 9.88
CA ASP A 97 18.22 11.67 8.42
C ASP A 97 16.87 11.01 8.04
N PRO A 98 15.93 11.75 7.43
CA PRO A 98 14.63 11.21 7.02
C PRO A 98 14.70 10.10 5.98
N ARG A 99 15.76 10.05 5.16
CA ARG A 99 15.97 8.96 4.20
C ARG A 99 16.17 7.65 4.93
N VAL A 100 16.99 7.66 5.99
CA VAL A 100 17.21 6.46 6.82
C VAL A 100 15.91 6.01 7.46
N ARG A 101 15.12 6.94 8.03
CA ARG A 101 13.81 6.59 8.62
C ARG A 101 12.88 5.96 7.59
N LYS A 102 12.70 6.61 6.44
CA LYS A 102 11.85 6.15 5.32
C LYS A 102 12.22 4.73 4.88
N PHE A 103 13.50 4.50 4.57
CA PHE A 103 13.94 3.19 4.10
C PHE A 103 13.93 2.14 5.22
N ALA A 104 14.22 2.51 6.47
CA ALA A 104 14.11 1.58 7.59
C ALA A 104 12.65 1.11 7.79
N LEU A 105 11.67 2.02 7.70
CA LEU A 105 10.24 1.69 7.74
C LEU A 105 9.84 0.78 6.59
N PHE A 106 10.29 1.09 5.37
CA PHE A 106 10.07 0.25 4.19
C PHE A 106 10.64 -1.15 4.38
N THR A 107 11.89 -1.27 4.84
CA THR A 107 12.53 -2.55 5.13
C THR A 107 11.77 -3.33 6.21
N LEU A 108 11.33 -2.68 7.30
CA LEU A 108 10.53 -3.33 8.34
C LEU A 108 9.21 -3.88 7.78
N GLY A 109 8.54 -3.13 6.89
CA GLY A 109 7.38 -3.61 6.15
C GLY A 109 7.68 -4.87 5.34
N GLN A 110 8.79 -4.91 4.60
CA GLN A 110 9.19 -6.08 3.81
C GLN A 110 9.61 -7.28 4.66
N LEU A 111 10.12 -7.05 5.87
CA LEU A 111 10.46 -8.11 6.82
C LEU A 111 9.21 -8.76 7.44
N GLY A 112 8.05 -8.10 7.37
CA GLY A 112 6.76 -8.69 7.68
C GLY A 112 6.48 -8.85 9.19
N PRO A 113 5.69 -9.86 9.61
CA PRO A 113 5.20 -10.00 10.98
C PRO A 113 6.26 -9.99 12.09
N PRO A 114 7.48 -10.56 11.91
CA PRO A 114 8.53 -10.45 12.94
C PRO A 114 8.89 -9.02 13.32
N ALA A 115 8.68 -8.03 12.42
CA ALA A 115 8.92 -6.63 12.68
C ALA A 115 7.88 -5.98 13.63
N LYS A 116 6.87 -6.73 14.10
CA LYS A 116 5.85 -6.26 15.05
C LYS A 116 6.44 -5.70 16.34
N ILE A 117 7.64 -6.14 16.72
CA ILE A 117 8.37 -5.57 17.85
C ILE A 117 8.69 -4.07 17.68
N ALA A 118 8.72 -3.57 16.44
CA ALA A 118 8.93 -2.16 16.11
C ALA A 118 7.62 -1.38 15.90
N LEU A 119 6.45 -2.00 16.13
CA LEU A 119 5.14 -1.41 15.83
C LEU A 119 4.94 -0.06 16.52
N ALA A 120 5.36 0.09 17.78
CA ALA A 120 5.22 1.37 18.49
C ALA A 120 5.99 2.51 17.79
N SER A 121 7.23 2.28 17.35
CA SER A 121 8.00 3.26 16.58
C SER A 121 7.38 3.53 15.21
N ILE A 122 6.86 2.50 14.52
CA ILE A 122 6.18 2.67 13.23
C ILE A 122 4.94 3.56 13.39
N LEU A 123 4.08 3.27 14.38
CA LEU A 123 2.88 4.07 14.65
C LEU A 123 3.23 5.52 15.02
N ASN A 124 4.26 5.72 15.85
CA ASN A 124 4.73 7.06 16.17
C ASN A 124 5.16 7.84 14.91
N ARG A 125 5.89 7.20 13.99
CA ARG A 125 6.32 7.85 12.74
C ARG A 125 5.19 8.08 11.75
N ALA A 126 4.19 7.20 11.71
CA ALA A 126 3.00 7.40 10.89
C ALA A 126 2.26 8.70 11.24
N THR A 127 2.19 9.04 12.53
CA THR A 127 1.44 10.20 13.02
C THR A 127 2.29 11.46 13.15
N ASN A 128 3.53 11.34 13.65
CA ASN A 128 4.29 12.48 14.18
C ASN A 128 5.57 12.81 13.40
N ASP A 129 5.94 12.05 12.36
CA ASP A 129 7.15 12.37 11.62
C ASP A 129 7.01 13.72 10.89
N PRO A 130 8.00 14.62 10.93
CA PRO A 130 7.93 15.89 10.22
C PRO A 130 7.81 15.71 8.71
N GLU A 131 8.42 14.66 8.15
CA GLU A 131 8.45 14.43 6.70
C GLU A 131 7.24 13.63 6.22
N PRO A 132 6.43 14.14 5.27
CA PRO A 132 5.27 13.43 4.71
C PRO A 132 5.63 12.07 4.12
N ASP A 133 6.78 11.99 3.44
CA ASP A 133 7.31 10.77 2.85
C ASP A 133 7.61 9.67 3.89
N VAL A 134 8.05 10.07 5.09
CA VAL A 134 8.33 9.14 6.19
C VAL A 134 7.01 8.69 6.83
N ARG A 135 6.05 9.61 7.03
CA ARG A 135 4.69 9.25 7.51
C ARG A 135 4.05 8.22 6.59
N LYS A 136 4.07 8.47 5.28
CA LYS A 136 3.56 7.57 4.25
C LYS A 136 4.24 6.20 4.28
N ALA A 137 5.57 6.16 4.37
CA ALA A 137 6.32 4.91 4.47
C ALA A 137 5.95 4.11 5.72
N ALA A 138 5.74 4.78 6.86
CA ALA A 138 5.28 4.14 8.09
C ALA A 138 3.88 3.55 7.92
N ILE A 139 2.93 4.32 7.37
CA ILE A 139 1.55 3.86 7.11
C ILE A 139 1.55 2.63 6.19
N GLN A 140 2.34 2.66 5.12
CA GLN A 140 2.45 1.55 4.16
C GLN A 140 3.12 0.29 4.72
N ALA A 141 3.94 0.43 5.76
CA ALA A 141 4.54 -0.71 6.44
C ALA A 141 3.54 -1.46 7.33
N LEU A 142 2.57 -0.75 7.94
CA LEU A 142 1.66 -1.30 8.95
C LEU A 142 0.94 -2.59 8.52
N PRO A 143 0.31 -2.69 7.34
CA PRO A 143 -0.42 -3.91 6.96
C PRO A 143 0.47 -5.16 6.90
N ASN A 144 1.77 -4.99 6.65
CA ASN A 144 2.71 -6.11 6.56
C ASN A 144 3.26 -6.54 7.92
N VAL A 145 3.25 -5.64 8.90
CA VAL A 145 3.87 -5.83 10.22
C VAL A 145 2.87 -6.30 11.27
N VAL A 146 1.59 -5.95 11.11
CA VAL A 146 0.55 -6.27 12.09
C VAL A 146 -0.16 -7.59 11.78
N ASP A 147 -0.69 -8.18 12.85
CA ASP A 147 -1.71 -9.23 12.77
C ASP A 147 -3.10 -8.58 12.68
N GLU A 148 -4.13 -9.40 12.42
CA GLU A 148 -5.52 -8.96 12.30
C GLU A 148 -5.99 -8.12 13.51
N ASN A 149 -6.83 -7.11 13.26
CA ASN A 149 -7.47 -6.28 14.30
C ASN A 149 -6.49 -5.57 15.26
N SER A 150 -5.43 -4.99 14.70
CA SER A 150 -4.38 -4.27 15.45
C SER A 150 -4.77 -2.83 15.84
N ALA A 151 -4.12 -2.31 16.90
CA ALA A 151 -4.13 -0.88 17.29
C ALA A 151 -3.73 0.08 16.14
N ALA A 152 -3.14 -0.46 15.06
CA ALA A 152 -2.91 0.26 13.82
C ALA A 152 -4.21 0.84 13.23
N THR A 153 -5.34 0.15 13.29
CA THR A 153 -6.60 0.63 12.72
C THR A 153 -7.07 1.93 13.39
N THR A 154 -6.98 2.02 14.72
CA THR A 154 -7.31 3.27 15.46
C THR A 154 -6.40 4.42 15.05
N THR A 155 -5.11 4.16 14.88
CA THR A 155 -4.14 5.18 14.45
C THR A 155 -4.44 5.65 13.03
N LEU A 156 -4.71 4.72 12.10
CA LEU A 156 -5.07 5.04 10.72
C LEU A 156 -6.38 5.82 10.63
N ALA A 157 -7.38 5.48 11.44
CA ALA A 157 -8.62 6.25 11.54
C ALA A 157 -8.37 7.69 12.02
N GLY A 158 -7.46 7.88 12.99
CA GLY A 158 -7.03 9.22 13.42
C GLY A 158 -6.31 10.01 12.33
N ILE A 159 -5.46 9.34 11.53
CA ILE A 159 -4.78 9.94 10.37
C ILE A 159 -5.81 10.34 9.30
N LEU A 160 -6.83 9.53 9.03
CA LEU A 160 -7.93 9.93 8.13
C LEU A 160 -8.66 11.18 8.61
N ALA A 161 -8.82 11.37 9.91
CA ALA A 161 -9.56 12.51 10.44
C ALA A 161 -8.76 13.83 10.43
N SER A 162 -7.43 13.77 10.53
CA SER A 162 -6.60 14.96 10.85
C SER A 162 -5.27 15.07 10.11
N GLY A 163 -4.90 14.05 9.32
CA GLY A 163 -3.67 14.02 8.54
C GLY A 163 -3.71 14.96 7.33
N ASP A 164 -2.53 15.17 6.73
CA ASP A 164 -2.41 15.80 5.42
C ASP A 164 -2.97 14.89 4.31
N THR A 165 -3.19 15.44 3.11
CA THR A 165 -3.84 14.69 2.03
C THR A 165 -3.09 13.39 1.69
N ASP A 166 -1.75 13.42 1.67
CA ASP A 166 -0.94 12.23 1.42
C ASP A 166 -1.04 11.18 2.53
N GLY A 167 -1.05 11.60 3.79
CA GLY A 167 -1.27 10.73 4.94
C GLY A 167 -2.66 10.12 4.92
N ARG A 168 -3.70 10.89 4.60
CA ARG A 168 -5.08 10.40 4.45
C ARG A 168 -5.18 9.38 3.32
N LEU A 169 -4.63 9.66 2.14
CA LEU A 169 -4.58 8.70 1.02
C LEU A 169 -3.87 7.39 1.41
N ALA A 170 -2.74 7.49 2.10
CA ALA A 170 -2.02 6.31 2.57
C ALA A 170 -2.85 5.51 3.58
N ALA A 171 -3.55 6.20 4.48
CA ALA A 171 -4.37 5.57 5.51
C ALA A 171 -5.62 4.87 4.94
N VAL A 172 -6.26 5.47 3.93
CA VAL A 172 -7.37 4.83 3.19
C VAL A 172 -6.92 3.48 2.65
N LYS A 173 -5.81 3.46 1.89
CA LYS A 173 -5.27 2.23 1.29
C LYS A 173 -4.85 1.20 2.32
N ALA A 174 -4.26 1.65 3.43
CA ALA A 174 -3.87 0.75 4.51
C ALA A 174 -5.09 0.10 5.17
N LEU A 175 -6.17 0.86 5.41
CA LEU A 175 -7.41 0.33 6.00
C LEU A 175 -8.18 -0.63 5.07
N GLY A 176 -8.09 -0.43 3.75
CA GLY A 176 -8.63 -1.38 2.76
C GLY A 176 -7.90 -2.73 2.73
N HIS A 177 -6.70 -2.83 3.30
CA HIS A 177 -5.91 -4.05 3.29
C HIS A 177 -6.57 -5.16 4.15
N PRO A 178 -6.69 -6.42 3.68
CA PRO A 178 -7.42 -7.50 4.37
C PRO A 178 -7.04 -7.68 5.84
N LYS A 179 -5.75 -7.58 6.18
CA LYS A 179 -5.24 -7.69 7.55
C LYS A 179 -5.68 -6.58 8.52
N LEU A 180 -6.20 -5.47 8.01
CA LEU A 180 -6.60 -4.31 8.78
C LEU A 180 -8.11 -4.03 8.71
N GLN A 181 -8.86 -4.92 8.04
CA GLN A 181 -10.30 -4.80 7.95
C GLN A 181 -10.94 -4.99 9.32
N SER A 182 -11.62 -3.95 9.79
CA SER A 182 -12.40 -3.96 11.02
C SER A 182 -13.63 -3.05 10.88
N ALA A 183 -14.59 -3.20 11.80
CA ALA A 183 -15.76 -2.32 11.85
C ALA A 183 -15.38 -0.84 12.01
N ASP A 184 -14.34 -0.55 12.80
CA ASP A 184 -13.79 0.80 12.95
C ASP A 184 -13.19 1.32 11.63
N GLY A 185 -12.54 0.44 10.85
CA GLY A 185 -12.04 0.74 9.51
C GLY A 185 -13.16 1.12 8.56
N VAL A 186 -14.26 0.35 8.53
CA VAL A 186 -15.46 0.68 7.74
C VAL A 186 -16.04 2.02 8.16
N ALA A 187 -16.15 2.29 9.46
CA ALA A 187 -16.67 3.56 9.96
C ALA A 187 -15.75 4.74 9.60
N ALA A 188 -14.43 4.56 9.63
CA ALA A 188 -13.46 5.59 9.23
C ALA A 188 -13.53 5.88 7.73
N LEU A 189 -13.55 4.83 6.89
CA LEU A 189 -13.68 4.95 5.44
C LEU A 189 -15.02 5.57 5.02
N SER A 190 -16.12 5.22 5.71
CA SER A 190 -17.44 5.83 5.47
C SER A 190 -17.43 7.35 5.70
N ARG A 191 -16.63 7.85 6.66
CA ARG A 191 -16.45 9.29 6.87
C ARG A 191 -15.54 9.90 5.79
N ALA A 192 -14.52 9.17 5.34
CA ALA A 192 -13.60 9.61 4.29
C ALA A 192 -14.28 9.78 2.91
N LEU A 193 -15.46 9.20 2.69
CA LEU A 193 -16.33 9.52 1.54
C LEU A 193 -16.77 11.00 1.50
N LYS A 194 -16.54 11.78 2.56
CA LYS A 194 -16.81 13.23 2.61
C LYS A 194 -15.53 14.07 2.72
N ASP A 195 -14.37 13.48 2.43
CA ASP A 195 -13.08 14.18 2.47
C ASP A 195 -13.02 15.36 1.49
N PRO A 196 -12.34 16.47 1.84
CA PRO A 196 -12.14 17.58 0.92
C PRO A 196 -11.45 17.18 -0.41
N ALA A 197 -10.54 16.20 -0.37
CA ALA A 197 -9.83 15.72 -1.55
C ALA A 197 -10.62 14.62 -2.25
N ALA A 198 -10.96 14.83 -3.53
CA ALA A 198 -11.69 13.87 -4.34
C ALA A 198 -11.01 12.50 -4.43
N GLN A 199 -9.68 12.49 -4.51
CA GLN A 199 -8.92 11.24 -4.53
C GLN A 199 -9.08 10.43 -3.25
N VAL A 200 -9.19 11.07 -2.08
CA VAL A 200 -9.45 10.38 -0.81
C VAL A 200 -10.87 9.80 -0.80
N ARG A 201 -11.86 10.55 -1.29
CA ARG A 201 -13.25 10.07 -1.40
C ARG A 201 -13.36 8.84 -2.31
N ARG A 202 -12.73 8.89 -3.49
CA ARG A 202 -12.69 7.78 -4.45
C ARG A 202 -12.00 6.56 -3.84
N ASP A 203 -10.76 6.70 -3.37
CA ASP A 203 -10.01 5.58 -2.80
C ASP A 203 -10.74 5.00 -1.56
N ALA A 204 -11.54 5.80 -0.83
CA ALA A 204 -12.35 5.33 0.29
C ALA A 204 -13.55 4.48 -0.16
N ALA A 205 -14.21 4.83 -1.27
CA ALA A 205 -15.24 3.99 -1.88
C ALA A 205 -14.62 2.65 -2.34
N GLU A 206 -13.52 2.70 -3.09
CA GLU A 206 -12.78 1.51 -3.56
C GLU A 206 -12.40 0.61 -2.37
N SER A 207 -11.85 1.21 -1.32
CA SER A 207 -11.43 0.46 -0.13
C SER A 207 -12.60 -0.20 0.60
N LEU A 208 -13.80 0.40 0.59
CA LEU A 208 -15.01 -0.19 1.18
C LEU A 208 -15.49 -1.43 0.42
N ALA A 209 -15.27 -1.52 -0.90
CA ALA A 209 -15.62 -2.71 -1.67
C ALA A 209 -14.87 -3.96 -1.16
N ALA A 210 -13.61 -3.80 -0.74
CA ALA A 210 -12.78 -4.89 -0.23
C ALA A 210 -13.32 -5.54 1.06
N PHE A 211 -14.20 -4.86 1.81
CA PHE A 211 -14.79 -5.36 3.05
C PHE A 211 -16.01 -6.28 2.82
N GLY A 212 -16.51 -6.36 1.58
CA GLY A 212 -17.68 -7.14 1.23
C GLY A 212 -18.89 -6.83 2.15
N PRO A 213 -19.65 -7.83 2.62
CA PRO A 213 -20.87 -7.62 3.40
C PRO A 213 -20.69 -6.76 4.66
N THR A 214 -19.48 -6.71 5.24
CA THR A 214 -19.22 -5.91 6.45
C THR A 214 -19.28 -4.40 6.18
N ALA A 215 -19.12 -3.98 4.93
CA ALA A 215 -19.30 -2.58 4.51
C ALA A 215 -20.77 -2.19 4.28
N ALA A 216 -21.75 -3.08 4.52
CA ALA A 216 -23.18 -2.74 4.38
C ALA A 216 -23.60 -1.50 5.21
N VAL A 217 -22.96 -1.27 6.36
CA VAL A 217 -23.21 -0.07 7.19
C VAL A 217 -22.78 1.24 6.50
N ALA A 218 -21.94 1.17 5.47
CA ALA A 218 -21.50 2.31 4.67
C ALA A 218 -22.44 2.65 3.51
N VAL A 219 -23.44 1.81 3.22
CA VAL A 219 -24.38 2.00 2.09
C VAL A 219 -25.01 3.40 2.05
N PRO A 220 -25.50 3.99 3.17
CA PRO A 220 -26.03 5.35 3.13
C PRO A 220 -24.99 6.40 2.68
N ALA A 221 -23.74 6.25 3.11
CA ALA A 221 -22.66 7.16 2.71
C ALA A 221 -22.24 6.97 1.24
N LEU A 222 -22.26 5.73 0.74
CA LEU A 222 -22.04 5.43 -0.67
C LEU A 222 -23.18 5.97 -1.56
N VAL A 223 -24.43 5.92 -1.09
CA VAL A 223 -25.58 6.54 -1.77
C VAL A 223 -25.44 8.06 -1.84
N ASP A 224 -24.95 8.71 -0.79
CA ASP A 224 -24.59 10.13 -0.84
C ASP A 224 -23.50 10.39 -1.91
N ALA A 225 -22.48 9.52 -1.98
CA ALA A 225 -21.37 9.62 -2.94
C ALA A 225 -21.77 9.42 -4.41
N LEU A 226 -22.91 8.80 -4.71
CA LEU A 226 -23.51 8.79 -6.06
C LEU A 226 -23.87 10.19 -6.58
N ARG A 227 -23.82 11.22 -5.74
CA ARG A 227 -24.07 12.62 -6.10
C ARG A 227 -22.82 13.49 -5.98
N ASP A 228 -21.65 12.88 -5.85
CA ASP A 228 -20.38 13.60 -5.72
C ASP A 228 -20.11 14.50 -6.94
N PRO A 229 -19.51 15.69 -6.76
CA PRO A 229 -19.13 16.55 -7.88
C PRO A 229 -18.23 15.85 -8.90
N GLU A 230 -17.33 14.96 -8.44
CA GLU A 230 -16.36 14.30 -9.29
C GLU A 230 -16.91 12.97 -9.83
N ALA A 231 -16.82 12.80 -11.16
CA ALA A 231 -17.35 11.60 -11.82
C ALA A 231 -16.67 10.32 -11.33
N ASP A 232 -15.35 10.34 -11.10
CA ASP A 232 -14.61 9.19 -10.61
C ASP A 232 -15.11 8.69 -9.25
N VAL A 233 -15.53 9.60 -8.36
CA VAL A 233 -16.10 9.23 -7.05
C VAL A 233 -17.47 8.59 -7.24
N ARG A 234 -18.30 9.11 -8.15
CA ARG A 234 -19.62 8.53 -8.46
C ARG A 234 -19.51 7.15 -9.10
N VAL A 235 -18.54 6.95 -10.00
CA VAL A 235 -18.22 5.65 -10.62
C VAL A 235 -17.90 4.64 -9.53
N GLU A 236 -16.92 4.96 -8.67
CA GLU A 236 -16.47 4.06 -7.62
C GLU A 236 -17.57 3.75 -6.58
N ALA A 237 -18.41 4.75 -6.26
CA ALA A 237 -19.56 4.54 -5.38
C ALA A 237 -20.57 3.56 -5.97
N ALA A 238 -20.88 3.68 -7.27
CA ALA A 238 -21.77 2.75 -7.96
C ALA A 238 -21.19 1.33 -8.02
N GLU A 239 -19.91 1.20 -8.41
CA GLU A 239 -19.20 -0.08 -8.45
C GLU A 239 -19.15 -0.77 -7.08
N THR A 240 -18.85 -0.01 -6.03
CA THR A 240 -18.83 -0.50 -4.65
C THR A 240 -20.22 -0.98 -4.21
N LEU A 241 -21.27 -0.22 -4.50
CA LEU A 241 -22.65 -0.62 -4.18
C LEU A 241 -23.07 -1.90 -4.92
N GLY A 242 -22.65 -2.06 -6.18
CA GLY A 242 -22.82 -3.31 -6.93
C GLY A 242 -22.12 -4.49 -6.26
N SER A 243 -20.85 -4.31 -5.86
CA SER A 243 -20.04 -5.35 -5.21
C SER A 243 -20.62 -5.80 -3.85
N LEU A 244 -21.32 -4.90 -3.15
CA LEU A 244 -22.09 -5.23 -1.94
C LEU A 244 -23.38 -6.00 -2.25
N SER A 245 -23.84 -6.00 -3.49
CA SER A 245 -24.97 -6.78 -4.00
C SER A 245 -26.21 -6.68 -3.10
N ALA A 246 -26.79 -7.80 -2.67
CA ALA A 246 -28.00 -7.86 -1.85
C ALA A 246 -27.93 -7.06 -0.53
N PHE A 247 -26.74 -6.71 -0.05
CA PHE A 247 -26.56 -5.86 1.13
C PHE A 247 -26.77 -4.37 0.84
N ALA A 248 -26.81 -3.96 -0.44
CA ALA A 248 -27.00 -2.59 -0.90
C ALA A 248 -28.38 -2.33 -1.51
N LYS A 249 -29.41 -3.15 -1.21
CA LYS A 249 -30.78 -2.97 -1.74
C LYS A 249 -31.34 -1.56 -1.55
N SER A 250 -31.07 -0.93 -0.41
CA SER A 250 -31.51 0.44 -0.12
C SER A 250 -30.90 1.51 -1.04
N ALA A 251 -29.86 1.17 -1.80
CA ALA A 251 -29.23 2.06 -2.78
C ALA A 251 -29.96 2.12 -4.12
N VAL A 252 -30.93 1.23 -4.38
CA VAL A 252 -31.64 1.17 -5.68
C VAL A 252 -32.18 2.52 -6.15
N PRO A 253 -32.88 3.32 -5.33
CA PRO A 253 -33.37 4.63 -5.79
C PRO A 253 -32.23 5.58 -6.21
N GLY A 254 -31.08 5.52 -5.52
CA GLY A 254 -29.90 6.30 -5.85
C GLY A 254 -29.25 5.84 -7.16
N LEU A 255 -29.12 4.53 -7.35
CA LEU A 255 -28.57 3.94 -8.57
C LEU A 255 -29.47 4.21 -9.78
N ILE A 256 -30.80 4.14 -9.63
CA ILE A 256 -31.76 4.52 -10.69
C ILE A 256 -31.58 5.98 -11.11
N ALA A 257 -31.31 6.88 -10.18
CA ALA A 257 -31.00 8.27 -10.52
C ALA A 257 -29.67 8.39 -11.29
N ALA A 258 -28.65 7.61 -10.90
CA ALA A 258 -27.34 7.58 -11.54
C ALA A 258 -27.35 6.99 -12.97
N LEU A 259 -28.40 6.26 -13.35
CA LEU A 259 -28.63 5.85 -14.75
C LEU A 259 -28.78 7.04 -15.71
N LYS A 260 -29.10 8.23 -15.19
CA LYS A 260 -29.22 9.48 -15.96
C LYS A 260 -28.02 10.41 -15.77
N ASP A 261 -26.93 9.91 -15.18
CA ASP A 261 -25.74 10.72 -14.93
C ASP A 261 -25.14 11.26 -16.25
N PRO A 262 -24.64 12.51 -16.27
CA PRO A 262 -23.97 13.05 -17.45
C PRO A 262 -22.76 12.21 -17.88
N HIS A 263 -22.05 11.57 -16.95
CA HIS A 263 -20.86 10.79 -17.22
C HIS A 263 -21.21 9.36 -17.67
N PRO A 264 -20.79 8.92 -18.88
CA PRO A 264 -21.17 7.61 -19.41
C PRO A 264 -20.75 6.42 -18.54
N LYS A 265 -19.57 6.50 -17.91
CA LYS A 265 -19.10 5.42 -17.02
C LYS A 265 -19.97 5.30 -15.77
N VAL A 266 -20.48 6.40 -15.23
CA VAL A 266 -21.39 6.36 -14.06
C VAL A 266 -22.68 5.66 -14.43
N ARG A 267 -23.25 5.93 -15.61
CA ARG A 267 -24.44 5.22 -16.10
C ARG A 267 -24.20 3.72 -16.25
N SER A 268 -23.05 3.35 -16.81
CA SER A 268 -22.65 1.94 -16.98
C SER A 268 -22.54 1.23 -15.63
N GLU A 269 -21.81 1.81 -14.67
CA GLU A 269 -21.64 1.22 -13.33
C GLU A 269 -22.96 1.15 -12.56
N ALA A 270 -23.81 2.17 -12.70
CA ALA A 270 -25.13 2.16 -12.05
C ALA A 270 -26.03 1.05 -12.60
N ALA A 271 -25.98 0.79 -13.92
CA ALA A 271 -26.70 -0.33 -14.53
C ALA A 271 -26.15 -1.68 -14.05
N GLU A 272 -24.83 -1.86 -14.07
CA GLU A 272 -24.18 -3.08 -13.61
C GLU A 272 -24.47 -3.35 -12.11
N ALA A 273 -24.39 -2.32 -11.27
CA ALA A 273 -24.74 -2.43 -9.85
C ALA A 273 -26.19 -2.87 -9.65
N LEU A 274 -27.15 -2.28 -10.38
CA LEU A 274 -28.56 -2.71 -10.32
C LEU A 274 -28.73 -4.17 -10.76
N GLU A 275 -28.01 -4.63 -11.80
CA GLU A 275 -28.04 -6.03 -12.21
C GLU A 275 -27.47 -6.96 -11.13
N GLN A 276 -26.36 -6.60 -10.50
CA GLN A 276 -25.75 -7.39 -9.42
C GLN A 276 -26.69 -7.49 -8.21
N ILE A 277 -27.24 -6.37 -7.75
CA ILE A 277 -28.17 -6.36 -6.61
C ILE A 277 -29.46 -7.14 -6.94
N THR A 278 -30.01 -7.00 -8.16
CA THR A 278 -31.24 -7.71 -8.57
C THR A 278 -31.08 -9.21 -8.76
N ARG A 279 -29.88 -9.65 -9.17
CA ARG A 279 -29.50 -11.06 -9.29
C ARG A 279 -29.54 -11.77 -7.93
N ASP A 280 -29.03 -11.11 -6.89
CA ASP A 280 -28.93 -11.70 -5.55
C ASP A 280 -30.08 -11.26 -4.61
N TRP A 281 -31.12 -10.63 -5.17
CA TRP A 281 -32.17 -9.92 -4.43
C TRP A 281 -32.97 -10.81 -3.46
N GLY A 282 -33.07 -12.12 -3.70
CA GLY A 282 -33.91 -13.03 -2.91
C GLY A 282 -35.38 -12.59 -2.86
N ASP A 283 -36.15 -13.11 -1.90
CA ASP A 283 -37.61 -12.90 -1.80
C ASP A 283 -38.03 -11.59 -1.10
N GLY A 284 -37.07 -10.73 -0.71
CA GLY A 284 -37.36 -9.48 0.00
C GLY A 284 -37.74 -8.32 -0.93
N GLU A 285 -38.69 -7.46 -0.54
CA GLU A 285 -39.06 -6.21 -1.24
C GLU A 285 -39.30 -6.34 -2.77
N PRO A 286 -40.32 -7.11 -3.20
CA PRO A 286 -40.57 -7.37 -4.62
C PRO A 286 -40.84 -6.09 -5.43
N THR A 287 -41.42 -5.06 -4.80
CA THR A 287 -41.68 -3.77 -5.45
C THR A 287 -40.39 -3.03 -5.79
N LEU A 288 -39.40 -3.03 -4.90
CA LEU A 288 -38.13 -2.33 -5.15
C LEU A 288 -37.28 -3.08 -6.17
N ARG A 289 -37.34 -4.42 -6.15
CA ARG A 289 -36.75 -5.26 -7.21
C ARG A 289 -37.37 -4.95 -8.57
N GLN A 290 -38.70 -4.92 -8.64
CA GLN A 290 -39.40 -4.65 -9.89
C GLN A 290 -39.05 -3.26 -10.43
N LEU A 291 -38.96 -2.26 -9.54
CA LEU A 291 -38.54 -0.91 -9.91
C LEU A 291 -37.14 -0.88 -10.54
N ALA A 292 -36.18 -1.65 -10.00
CA ALA A 292 -34.84 -1.77 -10.58
C ALA A 292 -34.88 -2.45 -11.96
N LEU A 293 -35.64 -3.54 -12.11
CA LEU A 293 -35.79 -4.25 -13.38
C LEU A 293 -36.45 -3.37 -14.47
N ASP A 294 -37.47 -2.60 -14.10
CA ASP A 294 -38.15 -1.67 -15.00
C ASP A 294 -37.20 -0.56 -15.46
N ALA A 295 -36.37 -0.03 -14.56
CA ALA A 295 -35.37 0.98 -14.89
C ALA A 295 -34.30 0.45 -15.86
N LEU A 296 -33.79 -0.77 -15.64
CA LEU A 296 -32.85 -1.43 -16.55
C LEU A 296 -33.47 -1.67 -17.93
N ALA A 297 -34.74 -2.09 -17.98
CA ALA A 297 -35.45 -2.32 -19.23
C ALA A 297 -35.67 -1.04 -20.04
N GLN A 298 -35.81 0.13 -19.38
CA GLN A 298 -35.94 1.42 -20.06
C GLN A 298 -34.65 1.81 -20.79
N ILE A 299 -33.48 1.61 -20.18
CA ILE A 299 -32.19 1.95 -20.80
C ILE A 299 -31.93 1.13 -22.06
N ASN A 300 -32.23 -0.17 -22.02
CA ASN A 300 -32.04 -1.06 -23.17
C ASN A 300 -32.98 -0.76 -24.35
N ARG A 301 -34.00 0.09 -24.16
CA ARG A 301 -34.94 0.52 -25.20
C ARG A 301 -34.61 1.88 -25.79
N GLU A 302 -33.77 2.68 -25.15
CA GLU A 302 -33.34 3.97 -25.69
C GLU A 302 -32.18 3.74 -26.68
N PRO A 303 -32.32 4.16 -27.96
CA PRO A 303 -31.23 4.06 -28.91
C PRO A 303 -30.04 4.89 -28.42
N ALA A 304 -28.82 4.34 -28.56
CA ALA A 304 -27.60 5.06 -28.20
C ALA A 304 -27.58 6.44 -28.87
N PRO A 305 -27.16 7.51 -28.16
CA PRO A 305 -27.10 8.86 -28.71
C PRO A 305 -26.14 8.97 -29.89
#